data_AF-I4DL95-F1
#
_entry.id   AF-I4DL95-F1
#
_cell.length_a   1.000
_cell.length_b   1.000
_cell.length_c   1.000
_cell.angle_alpha   90.00
_cell.angle_beta   90.00
_cell.angle_gamma   90.00
#
_symmetry.space_group_name_H-M   'P 1'
#
loop_
_entity.id
_entity.type
_entity.pdbx_description
1 polymer ?
#
loop_
_entity_poly.entity_id
_entity_poly.type
_entity_poly.pdbx_seq_one_letter_code
_entity_poly.pdbx_strand_id
1 'polypeptide(L)'
;MNPIRRSLYKFRYVMLAKETLRPLIFVMVYFMFYVMSGLTPIKPNMVNICGAFGMAQDGKDIVLNVGIITICCSILVIASIRYVGKRKMAITSLLGTAISCAALSVYAKYNLDDSVFSYDTSTFPKETSYVPLILFYLMAFFTGFNLPWVLVGEVFPFRSRASAQGIAAASNYVFTFLGAKSLIDLEVYGQLWGTFAVYAAFGFVGTIFLYFFLPETEGMSLEDIEYFFNGDKIQTFANDPVINTIKRLKRRNVNE
;
A
#
# COMPACT_ATOMS: atom_id res chain seq x y z
N MET A 1 -37.13 20.09 14.55
CA MET A 1 -36.22 19.32 13.66
C MET A 1 -35.59 18.20 14.48
N ASN A 2 -35.76 16.93 14.09
CA ASN A 2 -35.27 15.79 14.89
C ASN A 2 -33.77 15.90 15.18
N PRO A 3 -33.31 15.61 16.42
CA PRO A 3 -31.91 15.73 16.82
C PRO A 3 -30.99 14.86 15.96
N ILE A 4 -31.47 13.69 15.55
CA ILE A 4 -30.80 12.77 14.61
C ILE A 4 -30.56 13.42 13.25
N ARG A 5 -31.58 14.11 12.71
CA ARG A 5 -31.47 14.80 11.41
C ARG A 5 -30.44 15.94 11.47
N ARG A 6 -30.42 16.71 12.56
CA ARG A 6 -29.44 17.79 12.77
C ARG A 6 -28.01 17.26 12.87
N SER A 7 -27.82 16.14 13.57
CA SER A 7 -26.51 15.45 13.63
C SER A 7 -26.06 14.98 12.25
N LEU A 8 -26.97 14.37 11.47
CA LEU A 8 -26.69 13.91 10.11
C LEU A 8 -26.33 15.06 9.15
N TYR A 9 -27.03 16.20 9.21
CA TYR A 9 -26.69 17.36 8.37
C TYR A 9 -25.33 17.95 8.72
N LYS A 10 -25.01 18.05 10.03
CA LYS A 10 -23.71 18.53 10.49
C LYS A 10 -22.59 17.57 10.07
N PHE A 11 -22.83 16.26 10.19
CA PHE A 11 -21.91 15.22 9.73
C PHE A 11 -21.66 15.31 8.23
N ARG A 12 -22.72 15.36 7.40
CA ARG A 12 -22.60 15.50 5.95
C ARG A 12 -21.84 16.77 5.58
N TYR A 13 -22.17 17.91 6.18
CA TYR A 13 -21.52 19.18 5.88
C TYR A 13 -20.01 19.16 6.20
N VAL A 14 -19.63 18.59 7.35
CA VAL A 14 -18.22 18.49 7.77
C VAL A 14 -17.42 17.49 6.93
N MET A 15 -18.03 16.37 6.54
CA MET A 15 -17.35 15.34 5.72
C MET A 15 -17.26 15.72 4.24
N LEU A 16 -18.24 16.46 3.71
CA LEU A 16 -18.25 16.94 2.31
C LEU A 16 -17.46 18.24 2.11
N ALA A 17 -16.92 18.83 3.17
CA ALA A 17 -15.99 19.95 3.06
C ALA A 17 -14.75 19.51 2.27
N LYS A 18 -14.26 20.36 1.35
CA LYS A 18 -13.10 20.07 0.49
C LYS A 18 -11.86 19.68 1.31
N GLU A 19 -11.70 20.32 2.47
CA GLU A 19 -10.71 20.07 3.53
C GLU A 19 -10.66 18.62 3.99
N THR A 20 -11.82 17.99 4.17
CA THR A 20 -11.90 16.59 4.62
C THR A 20 -11.94 15.64 3.44
N LEU A 21 -12.66 16.00 2.37
CA LEU A 21 -12.96 15.09 1.26
C LEU A 21 -11.73 14.76 0.41
N ARG A 22 -10.88 15.75 0.11
CA ARG A 22 -9.64 15.54 -0.66
C ARG A 22 -8.66 14.60 0.05
N PRO A 23 -8.30 14.81 1.33
CA PRO A 23 -7.45 13.87 2.06
C PRO A 23 -8.13 12.51 2.23
N LEU A 24 -9.45 12.46 2.40
CA LEU A 24 -10.18 11.19 2.52
C LEU A 24 -10.05 10.35 1.25
N ILE A 25 -10.30 10.93 0.08
CA ILE A 25 -10.16 10.25 -1.20
C ILE A 25 -8.71 9.81 -1.41
N PHE A 26 -7.74 10.67 -1.10
CA PHE A 26 -6.32 10.35 -1.20
C PHE A 26 -5.95 9.12 -0.34
N VAL A 27 -6.35 9.11 0.92
CA VAL A 27 -6.10 8.01 1.86
C VAL A 27 -6.80 6.72 1.42
N MET A 28 -8.04 6.80 0.92
CA MET A 28 -8.76 5.63 0.40
C MET A 28 -8.04 5.00 -0.80
N VAL A 29 -7.61 5.83 -1.76
CA VAL A 29 -6.87 5.37 -2.93
C VAL A 29 -5.51 4.78 -2.52
N TYR A 30 -4.84 5.39 -1.54
CA TYR A 30 -3.60 4.85 -1.00
C TYR A 30 -3.82 3.48 -0.32
N PHE A 31 -4.86 3.32 0.49
CA PHE A 31 -5.21 2.02 1.06
C PHE A 31 -5.53 0.99 -0.01
N MET A 32 -6.21 1.37 -1.10
CA MET A 32 -6.46 0.47 -2.22
C MET A 32 -5.14 -0.06 -2.80
N PHE A 33 -4.18 0.81 -3.11
CA PHE A 33 -2.88 0.39 -3.64
C PHE A 33 -2.04 -0.40 -2.63
N TYR A 34 -2.06 -0.01 -1.35
CA TYR A 34 -1.36 -0.71 -0.28
C TYR A 34 -1.91 -2.13 -0.05
N VAL A 35 -3.24 -2.28 -0.08
CA VAL A 35 -3.84 -3.60 0.06
C VAL A 35 -3.55 -4.42 -1.20
N MET A 36 -3.71 -3.85 -2.39
CA MET A 36 -3.47 -4.59 -3.65
C MET A 36 -1.99 -4.86 -3.95
N SER A 37 -1.04 -4.42 -3.12
CA SER A 37 0.41 -4.69 -3.29
C SER A 37 0.84 -6.11 -2.84
N GLY A 38 -0.07 -7.08 -2.87
CA GLY A 38 0.20 -8.51 -2.68
C GLY A 38 0.11 -9.03 -1.24
N LEU A 39 0.91 -8.51 -0.31
CA LEU A 39 1.07 -9.16 1.00
C LEU A 39 -0.22 -9.21 1.84
N THR A 40 -1.08 -8.19 1.78
CA THR A 40 -2.32 -8.13 2.56
C THR A 40 -3.38 -9.16 2.09
N PRO A 41 -3.69 -9.27 0.78
CA PRO A 41 -4.53 -10.31 0.20
C PRO A 41 -4.04 -11.74 0.42
N ILE A 42 -2.72 -11.93 0.45
CA ILE A 42 -2.07 -13.24 0.56
C ILE A 42 -2.17 -13.81 1.98
N LYS A 43 -2.19 -12.96 3.02
CA LYS A 43 -2.13 -13.37 4.44
C LYS A 43 -3.07 -14.54 4.82
N PRO A 44 -4.36 -14.56 4.44
CA PRO A 44 -5.26 -15.65 4.81
C PRO A 44 -4.83 -17.02 4.27
N ASN A 45 -4.26 -17.05 3.07
CA ASN A 45 -3.86 -18.28 2.37
C ASN A 45 -2.33 -18.40 2.26
N MET A 46 -1.59 -17.70 3.12
CA MET A 46 -0.14 -17.55 2.97
C MET A 46 0.62 -18.87 3.05
N VAL A 47 0.20 -19.78 3.94
CA VAL A 47 0.81 -21.13 4.07
C VAL A 47 0.68 -21.89 2.76
N ASN A 48 -0.50 -21.86 2.15
CA ASN A 48 -0.80 -22.55 0.92
C ASN A 48 -0.03 -21.94 -0.26
N ILE A 49 0.13 -20.62 -0.28
CA ILE A 49 0.91 -19.93 -1.32
C ILE A 49 2.39 -20.27 -1.19
N CYS A 50 2.93 -20.35 0.02
CA CYS A 50 4.31 -20.79 0.24
C CYS A 50 4.55 -22.22 -0.25
N GLY A 51 3.58 -23.11 -0.03
CA GLY A 51 3.58 -24.47 -0.57
C GLY A 51 3.49 -24.49 -2.10
N ALA A 52 2.61 -23.67 -2.68
CA ALA A 52 2.45 -23.53 -4.12
C ALA A 52 3.74 -23.08 -4.81
N PHE A 53 4.49 -22.16 -4.21
CA PHE A 53 5.79 -21.72 -4.74
C PHE A 53 6.93 -22.74 -4.57
N GLY A 54 6.71 -23.86 -3.87
CA GLY A 54 7.77 -24.82 -3.56
C GLY A 54 8.87 -24.23 -2.68
N MET A 55 8.51 -23.42 -1.67
CA MET A 55 9.53 -22.86 -0.78
C MET A 55 10.18 -23.97 0.06
N ALA A 56 11.50 -23.86 0.30
CA ALA A 56 12.27 -24.90 0.99
C ALA A 56 11.94 -25.13 2.48
N GLN A 57 11.22 -24.20 3.11
CA GLN A 57 10.75 -24.32 4.49
C GLN A 57 9.26 -24.65 4.55
N ASP A 58 8.79 -25.23 5.65
CA ASP A 58 7.36 -25.41 5.89
C ASP A 58 6.65 -24.04 5.88
N GLY A 59 5.47 -23.99 5.28
CA GLY A 59 4.71 -22.75 5.14
C GLY A 59 4.38 -22.12 6.49
N LYS A 60 4.20 -22.92 7.55
CA LYS A 60 3.95 -22.41 8.91
C LYS A 60 5.14 -21.62 9.47
N ASP A 61 6.35 -22.13 9.28
CA ASP A 61 7.59 -21.47 9.74
C ASP A 61 7.82 -20.17 8.96
N ILE A 62 7.54 -20.18 7.65
CA ILE A 62 7.62 -18.99 6.80
C ILE A 62 6.65 -17.91 7.30
N VAL A 63 5.40 -18.28 7.62
CA VAL A 63 4.41 -17.33 8.15
C VAL A 63 4.86 -16.73 9.48
N LEU A 64 5.41 -17.54 10.38
CA LEU A 64 5.97 -17.08 11.65
C LEU A 64 7.11 -16.06 11.42
N ASN A 65 8.06 -16.39 10.54
CA ASN A 65 9.19 -15.53 10.21
C ASN A 65 8.74 -14.21 9.57
N VAL A 66 7.75 -14.23 8.68
CA VAL A 66 7.15 -13.03 8.09
C VAL A 66 6.57 -12.12 9.17
N GLY A 67 5.90 -12.69 10.18
CA GLY A 67 5.41 -11.95 11.34
C GLY A 67 6.53 -11.26 12.11
N ILE A 68 7.60 -11.99 12.42
CA ILE A 68 8.78 -11.46 13.13
C ILE A 68 9.44 -10.33 12.31
N ILE A 69 9.68 -10.55 11.01
CA ILE A 69 10.27 -9.56 10.11
C ILE A 69 9.42 -8.29 10.09
N THR A 70 8.09 -8.42 9.98
CA THR A 70 7.19 -7.27 9.92
C THR A 70 7.23 -6.44 11.22
N ILE A 71 7.29 -7.11 12.38
CA ILE A 71 7.40 -6.46 13.69
C ILE A 71 8.76 -5.75 13.82
N CYS A 72 9.86 -6.42 13.50
CA CYS A 72 11.19 -5.83 13.53
C CYS A 72 11.29 -4.62 12.59
N CYS A 73 10.74 -4.71 11.38
CA CYS A 73 10.68 -3.60 10.43
C CYS A 73 9.88 -2.43 10.99
N SER A 74 8.72 -2.69 11.61
CA SER A 74 7.90 -1.64 12.22
C SER A 74 8.67 -0.87 13.30
N ILE A 75 9.49 -1.56 14.11
CA ILE A 75 10.37 -0.92 15.10
C ILE A 75 11.46 -0.07 14.41
N LEU A 76 12.09 -0.61 13.36
CA LEU A 76 13.11 0.12 12.58
C LEU A 76 12.55 1.38 11.93
N VAL A 77 11.31 1.33 11.46
CA VAL A 77 10.60 2.46 10.89
C VAL A 77 10.41 3.56 11.93
N ILE A 78 9.96 3.24 13.14
CA ILE A 78 9.81 4.22 14.22
C ILE A 78 11.12 4.95 14.49
N ALA A 79 12.25 4.24 14.53
CA ALA A 79 13.56 4.84 14.74
C ALA A 79 14.02 5.70 13.53
N SER A 80 13.65 5.30 12.32
CA SER A 80 14.17 5.88 11.08
C SER A 80 13.31 7.01 10.51
N ILE A 81 12.03 7.13 10.90
CA ILE A 81 11.07 8.13 10.37
C ILE A 81 11.65 9.55 10.46
N ARG A 82 12.27 9.90 11.60
CA ARG A 82 12.81 11.24 11.85
C ARG A 82 13.96 11.63 10.93
N TYR A 83 14.69 10.65 10.38
CA TYR A 83 15.87 10.88 9.54
C TYR A 83 15.54 10.86 8.05
N VAL A 84 14.64 9.97 7.62
CA VAL A 84 14.37 9.73 6.19
C VAL A 84 13.16 10.54 5.70
N GLY A 85 12.21 10.85 6.58
CA GLY A 85 10.92 11.42 6.22
C GLY A 85 9.91 10.35 5.81
N LYS A 86 8.62 10.64 6.03
CA LYS A 86 7.51 9.68 5.80
C LYS A 86 7.26 9.44 4.32
N ARG A 87 7.42 10.47 3.49
CA ARG A 87 7.15 10.35 2.04
C ARG A 87 8.11 9.37 1.37
N LYS A 88 9.42 9.52 1.62
CA LYS A 88 10.44 8.65 1.04
C LYS A 88 10.24 7.20 1.47
N MET A 89 9.93 6.96 2.74
CA MET A 89 9.65 5.61 3.26
C MET A 89 8.41 4.96 2.63
N ALA A 90 7.31 5.70 2.48
CA ALA A 90 6.10 5.18 1.84
C ALA A 90 6.33 4.83 0.37
N ILE A 91 7.13 5.63 -0.35
CA ILE A 91 7.47 5.38 -1.75
C ILE A 91 8.41 4.17 -1.89
N THR A 92 9.46 4.08 -1.07
CA THR A 92 10.42 2.97 -1.13
C THR A 92 9.81 1.65 -0.70
N SER A 93 8.92 1.64 0.29
CA SER A 93 8.19 0.43 0.71
C SER A 93 7.26 -0.07 -0.40
N LEU A 94 6.47 0.81 -1.03
CA LEU A 94 5.58 0.39 -2.11
C LEU A 94 6.36 -0.03 -3.37
N LEU A 95 7.48 0.61 -3.68
CA LEU A 95 8.39 0.18 -4.74
C LEU A 95 9.01 -1.18 -4.46
N GLY A 96 9.57 -1.36 -3.27
CA GLY A 96 10.24 -2.60 -2.90
C GLY A 96 9.27 -3.78 -2.90
N THR A 97 8.04 -3.59 -2.41
CA THR A 97 6.99 -4.61 -2.51
C THR A 97 6.60 -4.91 -3.95
N ALA A 98 6.46 -3.90 -4.81
CA ALA A 98 6.14 -4.08 -6.23
C ALA A 98 7.25 -4.87 -6.96
N ILE A 99 8.52 -4.54 -6.70
CA ILE A 99 9.67 -5.24 -7.29
C ILE A 99 9.73 -6.70 -6.82
N SER A 100 9.51 -6.95 -5.53
CA SER A 100 9.47 -8.33 -5.00
C SER A 100 8.31 -9.13 -5.60
N CYS A 101 7.12 -8.53 -5.77
CA CYS A 101 5.99 -9.18 -6.43
C CYS A 101 6.29 -9.47 -7.91
N ALA A 102 6.92 -8.53 -8.62
CA ALA A 102 7.32 -8.72 -10.00
C ALA A 102 8.34 -9.87 -10.13
N ALA A 103 9.32 -9.92 -9.23
CA ALA A 103 10.31 -10.99 -9.19
C ALA A 103 9.67 -12.36 -8.88
N LEU A 104 8.71 -12.42 -7.94
CA LEU A 104 7.93 -13.64 -7.66
C LEU A 104 7.09 -14.08 -8.87
N SER A 105 6.47 -13.14 -9.59
CA SER A 105 5.73 -13.42 -10.81
C SER A 105 6.63 -14.00 -11.90
N VAL A 106 7.81 -13.40 -12.11
CA VAL A 106 8.80 -13.91 -13.07
C VAL A 106 9.28 -15.30 -12.66
N TYR A 107 9.58 -15.52 -11.39
CA TYR A 107 9.95 -16.83 -10.88
C TYR A 107 8.86 -17.87 -11.14
N ALA A 108 7.60 -17.55 -10.84
CA ALA A 108 6.45 -18.41 -11.06
C ALA A 108 6.31 -18.81 -12.53
N LYS A 109 6.49 -17.87 -13.45
CA LYS A 109 6.34 -18.13 -14.89
C LYS A 109 7.40 -19.10 -15.46
N TYR A 110 8.62 -19.11 -14.91
CA TYR A 110 9.73 -19.90 -15.47
C TYR A 110 10.00 -21.21 -14.72
N ASN A 111 9.61 -21.32 -13.45
CA ASN A 111 10.00 -22.45 -12.59
C ASN A 111 8.80 -23.27 -12.09
N LEU A 112 7.57 -22.81 -12.32
CA LEU A 112 6.35 -23.53 -11.92
C LEU A 112 5.54 -23.91 -13.15
N ASP A 113 4.92 -25.10 -13.08
CA ASP A 113 3.97 -25.55 -14.08
C ASP A 113 2.65 -24.78 -13.96
N ASP A 114 2.01 -24.61 -15.11
CA ASP A 114 0.74 -23.90 -15.28
C ASP A 114 -0.44 -24.51 -14.51
N SER A 115 -0.30 -25.77 -14.05
CA SER A 115 -1.30 -26.47 -13.24
C SER A 115 -1.19 -26.21 -11.74
N VAL A 116 -0.17 -25.47 -11.27
CA VAL A 116 0.02 -25.24 -9.84
C VAL A 116 -0.97 -24.20 -9.32
N PHE A 117 -1.91 -24.66 -8.50
CA PHE A 117 -2.89 -23.82 -7.80
C PHE A 117 -2.64 -23.83 -6.30
N SER A 118 -2.75 -22.68 -5.66
CA SER A 118 -2.53 -22.50 -4.23
C SER A 118 -3.56 -23.23 -3.39
N TYR A 119 -4.79 -23.38 -3.87
CA TYR A 119 -5.82 -24.10 -3.13
C TYR A 119 -5.71 -25.63 -3.23
N ASP A 120 -4.90 -26.17 -4.14
CA ASP A 120 -4.75 -27.62 -4.34
C ASP A 120 -3.35 -28.11 -3.95
N THR A 121 -3.26 -28.72 -2.77
CA THR A 121 -2.02 -29.25 -2.20
C THR A 121 -1.41 -30.39 -2.99
N SER A 122 -2.19 -31.08 -3.83
CA SER A 122 -1.70 -32.20 -4.64
C SER A 122 -0.81 -31.74 -5.80
N THR A 123 -0.93 -30.46 -6.19
CA THR A 123 -0.20 -29.89 -7.32
C THR A 123 1.04 -29.12 -6.90
N PHE A 124 1.40 -29.16 -5.62
CA PHE A 124 2.58 -28.45 -5.13
C PHE A 124 3.87 -29.07 -5.71
N PRO A 125 4.82 -28.25 -6.18
CA PRO A 125 6.06 -28.74 -6.73
C PRO A 125 6.85 -29.51 -5.66
N LYS A 126 7.42 -30.65 -6.08
CA LYS A 126 8.28 -31.49 -5.22
C LYS A 126 9.68 -30.91 -5.06
N GLU A 127 10.13 -30.13 -6.04
CA GLU A 127 11.40 -29.43 -5.97
C GLU A 127 11.26 -28.16 -5.15
N THR A 128 12.13 -28.01 -4.17
CA THR A 128 12.12 -26.85 -3.29
C THR A 128 13.21 -25.85 -3.65
N SER A 129 12.87 -24.57 -3.58
CA SER A 129 13.78 -23.48 -3.91
C SER A 129 13.83 -22.41 -2.81
N TYR A 130 15.02 -21.86 -2.59
CA TYR A 130 15.25 -20.76 -1.66
C TYR A 130 14.98 -19.38 -2.30
N VAL A 131 14.95 -19.30 -3.62
CA VAL A 131 14.70 -18.04 -4.36
C VAL A 131 13.34 -17.41 -4.02
N PRO A 132 12.20 -18.12 -4.15
CA PRO A 132 10.89 -17.53 -3.82
C PRO A 132 10.78 -17.18 -2.34
N LEU A 133 11.44 -17.93 -1.46
CA LEU A 133 11.47 -17.68 -0.02
C LEU A 133 12.16 -16.34 0.32
N ILE A 134 13.33 -16.06 -0.28
CA ILE A 134 14.03 -14.78 -0.07
C ILE A 134 13.19 -13.61 -0.61
N LEU A 135 12.60 -13.77 -1.80
CA LEU A 135 11.74 -12.73 -2.40
C LEU A 135 10.49 -12.47 -1.54
N PHE A 136 9.92 -13.51 -0.94
CA PHE A 136 8.77 -13.40 -0.04
C PHE A 136 9.14 -12.67 1.26
N TYR A 137 10.30 -12.97 1.85
CA TYR A 137 10.80 -12.24 3.01
C TYR A 137 11.15 -10.78 2.68
N LEU A 138 11.68 -10.48 1.48
CA LEU A 138 11.87 -9.10 1.03
C LEU A 138 10.53 -8.37 0.87
N MET A 139 9.51 -9.02 0.31
CA MET A 139 8.16 -8.47 0.23
C MET A 139 7.60 -8.15 1.63
N ALA A 140 7.77 -9.05 2.60
CA ALA A 140 7.38 -8.83 3.99
C ALA A 140 8.14 -7.66 4.63
N PHE A 141 9.44 -7.60 4.41
CA PHE A 141 10.31 -6.52 4.88
C PHE A 141 9.79 -5.16 4.37
N PHE A 142 9.66 -4.99 3.05
CA PHE A 142 9.19 -3.73 2.47
C PHE A 142 7.76 -3.39 2.87
N THR A 143 6.87 -4.37 3.03
CA THR A 143 5.51 -4.13 3.52
C THR A 143 5.51 -3.61 4.96
N GLY A 144 6.41 -4.12 5.81
CA GLY A 144 6.61 -3.64 7.18
C GLY A 144 7.13 -2.21 7.27
N PHE A 145 7.76 -1.70 6.19
CA PHE A 145 8.19 -0.30 6.10
C PHE A 145 7.07 0.68 5.73
N ASN A 146 5.89 0.17 5.34
CA ASN A 146 4.81 1.00 4.83
C ASN A 146 4.03 1.70 5.95
N LEU A 147 3.59 2.93 5.71
CA LEU A 147 3.06 3.86 6.74
C LEU A 147 1.64 4.40 6.47
N PRO A 148 0.69 3.62 5.93
CA PRO A 148 -0.64 4.16 5.63
C PRO A 148 -1.41 4.55 6.89
N TRP A 149 -1.30 3.76 7.96
CA TRP A 149 -1.99 4.01 9.21
C TRP A 149 -1.44 5.20 10.01
N VAL A 150 -0.17 5.54 9.82
CA VAL A 150 0.43 6.74 10.43
C VAL A 150 -0.06 7.99 9.70
N LEU A 151 -0.06 7.96 8.36
CA LEU A 151 -0.52 9.09 7.53
C LEU A 151 -2.00 9.43 7.77
N VAL A 152 -2.85 8.43 8.01
CA VAL A 152 -4.26 8.63 8.40
C VAL A 152 -4.40 9.52 9.64
N GLY A 153 -3.49 9.42 10.61
CA GLY A 153 -3.54 10.23 11.83
C GLY A 153 -3.13 11.69 11.62
N GLU A 154 -2.37 11.98 10.57
CA GLU A 154 -1.74 13.29 10.32
C GLU A 154 -2.49 14.10 9.25
N VAL A 155 -3.10 13.41 8.28
CA VAL A 155 -3.69 14.02 7.08
C VAL A 155 -5.10 14.55 7.32
N PHE A 156 -5.81 14.08 8.35
CA PHE A 156 -7.19 14.50 8.63
C PHE A 156 -7.28 15.68 9.60
N PRO A 157 -8.17 16.67 9.31
CA PRO A 157 -8.35 17.84 10.15
C PRO A 157 -8.98 17.46 11.48
N PHE A 158 -8.64 18.17 12.56
CA PHE A 158 -9.01 17.81 13.93
C PHE A 158 -10.53 17.59 14.11
N ARG A 159 -11.35 18.41 13.44
CA ARG A 159 -12.82 18.41 13.58
C ARG A 159 -13.51 17.17 12.98
N SER A 160 -12.94 16.57 11.94
CA SER A 160 -13.52 15.42 11.23
C SER A 160 -12.68 14.14 11.34
N ARG A 161 -11.51 14.21 12.00
CA ARG A 161 -10.52 13.14 12.14
C ARG A 161 -11.14 11.79 12.50
N ALA A 162 -11.90 11.70 13.59
CA ALA A 162 -12.44 10.42 14.06
C ALA A 162 -13.39 9.78 13.03
N SER A 163 -14.26 10.59 12.41
CA SER A 163 -15.20 10.10 11.39
C SER A 163 -14.49 9.73 10.09
N ALA A 164 -13.56 10.57 9.63
CA ALA A 164 -12.79 10.32 8.41
C ALA A 164 -11.89 9.09 8.54
N GLN A 165 -11.22 8.91 9.68
CA GLN A 165 -10.43 7.72 10.00
C GLN A 165 -11.30 6.46 10.03
N GLY A 166 -12.51 6.53 10.59
CA GLY A 166 -13.45 5.41 10.59
C GLY A 166 -13.87 4.98 9.18
N ILE A 167 -14.19 5.94 8.30
CA ILE A 167 -14.54 5.63 6.90
C ILE A 167 -13.32 5.10 6.13
N ALA A 168 -12.14 5.69 6.33
CA ALA A 168 -10.90 5.21 5.73
C ALA A 168 -10.57 3.78 6.16
N ALA A 169 -10.71 3.47 7.46
CA ALA A 169 -10.51 2.12 7.97
C ALA A 169 -11.52 1.12 7.39
N ALA A 170 -12.80 1.50 7.31
CA ALA A 170 -13.83 0.67 6.67
C ALA A 170 -13.48 0.39 5.21
N SER A 171 -13.02 1.39 4.45
CA SER A 171 -12.59 1.20 3.06
C SER A 171 -11.40 0.23 2.95
N ASN A 172 -10.41 0.34 3.85
CA ASN A 172 -9.27 -0.57 3.89
C ASN A 172 -9.70 -2.03 4.11
N TYR A 173 -10.63 -2.28 5.04
CA TYR A 173 -11.13 -3.63 5.29
C TYR A 173 -11.97 -4.17 4.12
N VAL A 174 -12.74 -3.32 3.44
CA VAL A 174 -13.44 -3.69 2.21
C VAL A 174 -12.44 -4.08 1.13
N PHE A 175 -11.39 -3.29 0.90
CA PHE A 175 -10.34 -3.65 -0.06
C PHE A 175 -9.61 -4.94 0.34
N THR A 176 -9.36 -5.14 1.64
CA THR A 176 -8.71 -6.36 2.14
C THR A 176 -9.56 -7.59 1.87
N PHE A 177 -10.87 -7.51 2.11
CA PHE A 177 -11.81 -8.57 1.79
C PHE A 177 -11.87 -8.85 0.29
N LEU A 178 -11.98 -7.79 -0.53
CA LEU A 178 -12.00 -7.92 -1.99
C LEU A 178 -10.71 -8.55 -2.51
N GLY A 179 -9.55 -8.15 -1.97
CA GLY A 179 -8.25 -8.71 -2.35
C GLY A 179 -8.11 -10.18 -1.99
N ALA A 180 -8.49 -10.56 -0.77
CA ALA A 180 -8.44 -11.95 -0.33
C ALA A 180 -9.35 -12.85 -1.19
N LYS A 181 -10.53 -12.36 -1.57
CA LYS A 181 -11.45 -13.08 -2.46
C LYS A 181 -10.93 -13.13 -3.89
N SER A 182 -10.44 -12.01 -4.43
CA SER A 182 -9.98 -11.92 -5.81
C SER A 182 -8.72 -12.74 -6.07
N LEU A 183 -7.94 -13.07 -5.04
CA LEU A 183 -6.75 -13.91 -5.17
C LEU A 183 -7.07 -15.26 -5.84
N ILE A 184 -8.13 -15.93 -5.40
CA ILE A 184 -8.53 -17.24 -5.95
C ILE A 184 -9.04 -17.07 -7.39
N ASP A 185 -9.88 -16.06 -7.64
CA ASP A 185 -10.40 -15.79 -8.98
C ASP A 185 -9.25 -15.46 -9.96
N LEU A 186 -8.29 -14.62 -9.55
CA LEU A 186 -7.12 -14.26 -10.35
C LEU A 186 -6.23 -15.47 -10.63
N GLU A 187 -6.10 -16.38 -9.67
CA GLU A 187 -5.30 -17.59 -9.85
C GLU A 187 -5.96 -18.58 -10.83
N VAL A 188 -7.29 -18.70 -10.82
CA VAL A 188 -8.03 -19.54 -11.78
C VAL A 188 -7.90 -19.02 -13.21
N TYR A 189 -7.98 -17.69 -13.42
CA TYR A 189 -7.92 -17.11 -14.77
C TYR A 189 -6.51 -16.80 -15.26
N GLY A 190 -5.60 -16.44 -14.35
CA GLY A 190 -4.29 -15.89 -14.66
C GLY A 190 -3.11 -16.71 -14.13
N GLN A 191 -3.38 -17.88 -13.52
CA GLN A 191 -2.39 -18.72 -12.85
C GLN A 191 -1.65 -17.96 -11.73
N LEU A 192 -0.78 -18.66 -11.00
CA LEU A 192 -0.04 -18.05 -9.89
C LEU A 192 0.83 -16.86 -10.35
N TRP A 193 1.50 -16.98 -11.49
CA TRP A 193 2.36 -15.91 -12.01
C TRP A 193 1.57 -14.64 -12.38
N GLY A 194 0.38 -14.78 -12.97
CA GLY A 194 -0.45 -13.65 -13.39
C GLY A 194 -1.03 -12.90 -12.19
N THR A 195 -1.42 -13.60 -11.13
CA THR A 195 -1.87 -12.99 -9.88
C THR A 195 -0.81 -12.06 -9.28
N PHE A 196 0.44 -12.52 -9.17
CA PHE A 196 1.54 -11.69 -8.68
C PHE A 196 1.93 -10.58 -9.65
N ALA A 197 1.77 -10.77 -10.97
CA ALA A 197 1.98 -9.72 -11.97
C ALA A 197 0.97 -8.57 -11.79
N VAL A 198 -0.30 -8.89 -11.54
CA VAL A 198 -1.35 -7.90 -11.27
C VAL A 198 -1.02 -7.12 -9.99
N TYR A 199 -0.64 -7.80 -8.90
CA TYR A 199 -0.23 -7.12 -7.67
C TYR A 199 1.00 -6.24 -7.86
N ALA A 200 1.98 -6.68 -8.65
CA ALA A 200 3.13 -5.85 -9.01
C ALA A 200 2.71 -4.59 -9.78
N ALA A 201 1.78 -4.71 -10.74
CA ALA A 201 1.26 -3.58 -11.50
C ALA A 201 0.54 -2.56 -10.58
N PHE A 202 -0.32 -3.03 -9.67
CA PHE A 202 -0.94 -2.17 -8.66
C PHE A 202 0.08 -1.48 -7.76
N GLY A 203 1.14 -2.20 -7.37
CA GLY A 203 2.26 -1.65 -6.61
C GLY A 203 2.97 -0.51 -7.36
N PHE A 204 3.34 -0.72 -8.63
CA PHE A 204 4.01 0.31 -9.45
C PHE A 204 3.13 1.54 -9.69
N VAL A 205 1.85 1.33 -10.05
CA VAL A 205 0.89 2.44 -10.23
C VAL A 205 0.70 3.20 -8.92
N GLY A 206 0.60 2.47 -7.80
CA GLY A 206 0.51 3.04 -6.47
C GLY A 206 1.74 3.86 -6.10
N THR A 207 2.94 3.40 -6.45
CA THR A 207 4.17 4.19 -6.26
C THR A 207 4.09 5.49 -7.04
N ILE A 208 3.74 5.44 -8.32
CA ILE A 208 3.65 6.63 -9.17
C ILE A 208 2.64 7.61 -8.56
N PHE A 209 1.50 7.11 -8.10
CA PHE A 209 0.50 7.90 -7.40
C PHE A 209 1.07 8.57 -6.13
N LEU A 210 1.72 7.81 -5.25
CA LEU A 210 2.33 8.37 -4.04
C LEU A 210 3.44 9.38 -4.37
N TYR A 211 4.24 9.14 -5.39
CA TYR A 211 5.29 10.06 -5.79
C TYR A 211 4.76 11.46 -6.12
N PHE A 212 3.62 11.54 -6.81
CA PHE A 212 3.01 12.82 -7.20
C PHE A 212 2.09 13.44 -6.16
N PHE A 213 1.32 12.63 -5.42
CA PHE A 213 0.23 13.12 -4.56
C PHE A 213 0.53 13.10 -3.07
N LEU A 214 1.52 12.32 -2.59
CA LEU A 214 1.88 12.29 -1.17
C LEU A 214 2.76 13.51 -0.83
N PRO A 215 2.31 14.44 0.03
CA PRO A 215 3.16 15.48 0.57
C PRO A 215 4.12 14.91 1.64
N GLU A 216 5.19 15.64 1.95
CA GLU A 216 5.98 15.33 3.15
C GLU A 216 5.21 15.79 4.38
N THR A 217 4.87 14.88 5.30
CA THR A 217 4.12 15.23 6.53
C THR A 217 5.03 15.36 7.75
N GLU A 218 6.28 14.90 7.66
CA GLU A 218 7.21 14.97 8.78
C GLU A 218 7.64 16.41 9.07
N GLY A 219 7.47 16.86 10.32
CA GLY A 219 7.84 18.21 10.76
C GLY A 219 6.88 19.32 10.31
N MET A 220 5.75 18.99 9.70
CA MET A 220 4.72 19.95 9.28
C MET A 220 3.64 20.13 10.36
N SER A 221 3.08 21.33 10.46
CA SER A 221 1.90 21.55 11.30
C SER A 221 0.64 20.98 10.64
N LEU A 222 -0.36 20.63 11.45
CA LEU A 222 -1.66 20.17 10.94
C LEU A 222 -2.34 21.23 10.07
N GLU A 223 -2.19 22.50 10.42
CA GLU A 223 -2.74 23.64 9.68
C GLU A 223 -2.12 23.71 8.28
N ASP A 224 -0.80 23.55 8.15
CA ASP A 224 -0.13 23.56 6.85
C ASP A 224 -0.59 22.43 5.92
N ILE A 225 -0.86 21.24 6.50
CA ILE A 225 -1.41 20.09 5.77
C ILE A 225 -2.85 20.40 5.30
N GLU A 226 -3.67 21.00 6.17
CA GLU A 226 -5.03 21.43 5.82
C GLU A 226 -5.02 22.47 4.68
N TYR A 227 -4.13 23.47 4.73
CA TYR A 227 -3.97 24.46 3.65
C TYR A 227 -3.57 23.83 2.32
N PHE A 228 -2.66 22.84 2.34
CA PHE A 228 -2.28 22.10 1.14
C PHE A 228 -3.47 21.41 0.49
N PHE A 229 -4.29 20.71 1.28
CA PHE A 229 -5.48 20.06 0.76
C PHE A 229 -6.60 21.03 0.38
N ASN A 230 -6.64 22.24 0.95
CA ASN A 230 -7.58 23.28 0.53
C ASN A 230 -7.25 23.90 -0.84
N GLY A 231 -6.00 23.77 -1.30
CA GLY A 231 -5.55 24.25 -2.61
C GLY A 231 -4.98 25.67 -2.55
N ASP A 232 -4.75 26.21 -1.37
CA ASP A 232 -3.97 27.43 -1.18
C ASP A 232 -2.49 27.12 -1.40
N LYS A 233 -1.84 27.95 -2.22
CA LYS A 233 -0.49 27.71 -2.75
C LYS A 233 0.56 27.82 -1.63
N ILE A 234 0.80 26.72 -0.92
CA ILE A 234 2.04 26.51 -0.17
C ILE A 234 2.78 25.35 -0.82
N GLN A 235 4.05 25.59 -1.15
CA GLN A 235 4.96 24.65 -1.76
C GLN A 235 5.33 23.56 -0.73
N THR A 236 4.49 22.55 -0.56
CA THR A 236 4.75 21.40 0.34
C THR A 236 5.25 20.17 -0.38
N PHE A 237 5.63 20.33 -1.66
CA PHE A 237 6.58 19.41 -2.24
C PHE A 237 7.87 19.65 -1.47
N ALA A 238 8.37 18.63 -0.77
CA ALA A 238 9.78 18.57 -0.41
C ALA A 238 10.62 19.08 -1.59
N ASN A 239 11.80 19.64 -1.34
CA ASN A 239 12.76 20.07 -2.35
C ASN A 239 13.27 18.89 -3.21
N ASP A 240 12.38 18.12 -3.81
CA ASP A 240 12.63 17.04 -4.74
C ASP A 240 13.08 17.70 -6.04
N PRO A 241 14.36 17.55 -6.42
CA PRO A 241 14.92 18.23 -7.58
C PRO A 241 14.16 17.87 -8.86
N VAL A 242 13.63 16.65 -8.96
CA VAL A 242 12.89 16.13 -10.12
C VAL A 242 11.54 16.85 -10.30
N ILE A 243 10.72 16.96 -9.25
CA ILE A 243 9.41 17.64 -9.33
C ILE A 243 9.59 19.13 -9.59
N ASN A 244 10.60 19.75 -8.96
CA ASN A 244 10.95 21.15 -9.21
C ASN A 244 11.43 21.37 -10.64
N THR A 245 12.16 20.42 -11.23
CA THR A 245 12.58 20.47 -12.63
C THR A 245 11.38 20.36 -13.59
N ILE A 246 10.45 19.42 -13.36
CA ILE A 246 9.23 19.28 -14.17
C ILE A 246 8.37 20.55 -14.11
N LYS A 247 8.22 21.15 -12.93
CA LYS A 247 7.52 22.44 -12.78
C LYS A 247 8.23 23.58 -13.48
N ARG A 248 9.57 23.64 -13.43
CA ARG A 248 10.36 24.64 -14.17
C ARG A 248 10.15 24.49 -15.67
N LEU A 249 10.16 23.27 -16.20
CA LEU A 249 9.88 22.98 -17.61
C LEU A 249 8.44 23.39 -17.99
N LYS A 250 7.45 23.04 -17.18
CA LYS A 250 6.05 23.42 -17.42
C LYS A 250 5.83 24.94 -17.36
N ARG A 251 6.51 25.66 -16.47
CA ARG A 251 6.46 27.14 -16.43
C ARG A 251 7.16 27.78 -17.62
N ARG A 252 8.20 27.13 -18.16
CA ARG A 252 8.93 27.60 -19.34
C ARG A 252 8.05 27.52 -20.60
N ASN A 253 7.33 26.41 -20.79
CA ASN A 253 6.40 26.21 -21.92
C ASN A 253 5.10 27.03 -21.86
N VAL A 254 4.81 27.71 -20.75
CA VAL A 254 3.63 28.61 -20.62
C VAL A 254 4.03 30.07 -20.88
N ASN A 255 5.33 30.36 -20.85
CA ASN A 255 5.90 31.70 -21.07
C ASN A 255 6.54 31.85 -22.46
N GLU A 256 6.50 30.80 -23.29
CA GLU A 256 6.77 30.81 -24.74
C GLU A 256 5.44 30.71 -25.49
#